data_AF-A0A8J2R223-F1
#
_entry.id   AF-A0A8J2R223-F1
#
_cell.length_a   1.000
_cell.length_b   1.000
_cell.length_c   1.000
_cell.angle_alpha   90.00
_cell.angle_beta   90.00
_cell.angle_gamma   90.00
#
_symmetry.space_group_name_H-M   'P 1'
#
loop_
_entity.id
_entity.type
_entity.pdbx_description
1 polymer ?
#
loop_
_entity_poly.entity_id
_entity_poly.type
_entity_poly.pdbx_seq_one_letter_code
_entity_poly.pdbx_strand_id
1 'polypeptide(L)'
;MSVAHFGDMIILRYGERARVKTYTDELTPLHSAVSLWGNCNWLEREIYDMFGIIFTNHPDLRRILTDYAFQGHPLRKDFPLVGYTEVRYDDELKKIIKNTIKF
;
A
#
# COMPACT_ATOMS: atom_id res chain seq x y z
N MET A 1 -8.95 10.44 8.56
CA MET A 1 -9.14 9.25 9.41
C MET A 1 -9.29 8.00 8.55
N SER A 2 -8.15 7.37 8.24
CA SER A 2 -8.09 6.09 7.52
C SER A 2 -8.13 4.94 8.53
N VAL A 3 -8.95 3.92 8.28
CA VAL A 3 -9.00 2.72 9.13
C VAL A 3 -7.87 1.80 8.70
N ALA A 4 -6.88 1.59 9.56
CA ALA A 4 -5.86 0.57 9.36
C ALA A 4 -6.35 -0.74 10.00
N HIS A 5 -6.76 -1.72 9.19
CA HIS A 5 -6.89 -3.10 9.68
C HIS A 5 -5.49 -3.62 10.00
N PHE A 6 -5.23 -3.87 11.28
CA PHE A 6 -3.89 -4.22 11.76
C PHE A 6 -3.64 -5.73 11.78
N GLY A 7 -4.69 -6.56 11.66
CA GLY A 7 -4.54 -7.97 11.33
C GLY A 7 -5.65 -8.87 11.86
N ASP A 8 -5.88 -9.96 11.12
CA ASP A 8 -6.68 -11.09 11.56
C ASP A 8 -5.75 -12.18 12.11
N MET A 9 -5.95 -12.56 13.36
CA MET A 9 -5.17 -13.56 14.07
C MET A 9 -5.99 -14.82 14.30
N ILE A 10 -5.30 -15.96 14.27
CA ILE A 10 -5.88 -17.27 14.60
C ILE A 10 -5.14 -17.82 15.81
N ILE A 11 -5.90 -18.18 16.85
CA ILE A 11 -5.36 -18.79 18.07
C ILE A 11 -5.51 -20.30 17.94
N LEU A 12 -4.47 -20.97 17.42
CA LEU A 12 -4.50 -22.39 17.08
C LEU A 12 -4.89 -23.30 18.26
N ARG A 13 -4.51 -22.94 19.50
CA ARG A 13 -4.80 -23.73 20.70
C ARG A 13 -6.30 -23.83 21.01
N TYR A 14 -7.07 -22.78 20.73
CA TYR A 14 -8.49 -22.70 21.06
C TYR A 14 -9.39 -22.75 19.82
N GLY A 15 -8.83 -22.70 18.62
CA GLY A 15 -9.59 -22.64 17.37
C GLY A 15 -10.31 -21.31 17.14
N GLU A 16 -9.93 -20.26 17.88
CA GLU A 16 -10.59 -18.95 17.86
C GLU A 16 -9.90 -17.97 16.91
N ARG A 17 -10.65 -16.94 16.49
CA ARG A 17 -10.15 -15.84 15.65
C ARG A 17 -10.33 -14.52 16.38
N ALA A 18 -9.29 -13.68 16.33
CA ALA A 18 -9.32 -12.33 16.87
C ALA A 18 -8.93 -11.33 15.78
N ARG A 19 -9.58 -10.17 15.77
CA ARG A 19 -9.27 -9.06 14.85
C ARG A 19 -8.91 -7.82 15.64
N VAL A 20 -7.79 -7.19 15.30
CA VAL A 20 -7.38 -5.92 15.88
C VAL A 20 -7.47 -4.83 14.82
N LYS A 21 -8.16 -3.74 15.16
CA LYS A 21 -8.33 -2.57 14.29
C LYS A 21 -7.71 -1.36 14.95
N THR A 22 -6.97 -0.59 14.18
CA THR A 22 -6.39 0.68 14.61
C THR A 22 -6.78 1.77 13.60
N TYR A 23 -6.54 3.02 13.97
CA TYR A 23 -6.89 4.17 13.13
C TYR A 23 -5.68 5.09 13.06
N THR A 24 -5.45 5.64 11.88
CA THR A 24 -4.38 6.62 11.68
C THR A 24 -4.78 7.67 10.67
N ASP A 25 -4.12 8.81 10.75
CA ASP A 25 -4.20 9.85 9.73
C ASP A 25 -3.01 9.73 8.79
N GLU A 26 -3.01 10.51 7.71
CA GLU A 26 -2.00 10.39 6.65
C GLU A 26 -0.60 10.83 7.09
N LEU A 27 -0.55 11.68 8.12
CA LEU A 27 0.70 12.27 8.63
C LEU A 27 1.23 11.54 9.85
N THR A 28 0.38 10.79 10.56
CA THR A 28 0.76 10.09 11.78
C THR A 28 1.31 8.71 11.44
N PRO A 29 2.60 8.43 11.70
CA PRO A 29 3.16 7.12 11.44
C PRO A 29 2.72 6.12 12.51
N LEU A 30 2.51 4.87 12.11
CA LEU A 30 2.23 3.76 13.02
C LEU A 30 3.53 3.03 13.40
N HIS A 31 3.49 2.22 14.46
CA HIS A 31 4.59 1.30 14.77
C HIS A 31 4.44 0.01 13.98
N SER A 32 5.53 -0.44 13.36
CA SER A 32 5.61 -1.72 12.66
C SER A 32 5.45 -2.89 13.63
N ALA A 33 4.70 -3.91 13.22
CA ALA A 33 4.53 -5.17 13.93
C ALA A 33 5.47 -6.28 13.44
N VAL A 34 6.39 -5.97 12.52
CA VAL A 34 7.35 -6.93 11.96
C VAL A 34 8.20 -7.62 13.02
N SER A 35 8.53 -6.92 14.12
CA SER A 35 9.27 -7.49 15.25
C SER A 35 8.51 -8.59 15.98
N LEU A 36 7.17 -8.57 15.95
CA LEU A 36 6.30 -9.56 16.57
C LEU A 36 5.96 -10.68 15.58
N TRP A 37 5.63 -10.32 14.34
CA TRP A 37 5.21 -11.26 13.29
C TRP A 37 5.95 -10.97 11.98
N GLY A 38 6.82 -11.90 11.56
CA GLY A 38 7.61 -11.73 10.33
C GLY A 38 6.78 -11.56 9.05
N ASN A 39 5.56 -12.12 9.01
CA ASN A 39 4.64 -11.98 7.87
C ASN A 39 4.13 -10.54 7.69
N CYS A 40 4.15 -9.71 8.74
CA CYS A 40 3.71 -8.32 8.67
C CYS A 40 4.58 -7.47 7.72
N ASN A 41 5.79 -7.90 7.37
CA ASN A 41 6.69 -7.16 6.49
C ASN A 41 6.03 -6.88 5.12
N TRP A 42 5.41 -7.89 4.52
CA TRP A 42 4.73 -7.74 3.24
C TRP A 42 3.43 -6.96 3.36
N LEU A 43 2.65 -7.22 4.41
CA LEU A 43 1.36 -6.57 4.65
C LEU A 43 1.52 -5.06 4.90
N GLU A 44 2.51 -4.66 5.69
CA GLU A 44 2.79 -3.25 5.95
C GLU A 44 3.27 -2.52 4.70
N ARG A 45 4.05 -3.19 3.85
CA ARG A 45 4.47 -2.65 2.54
C ARG A 45 3.31 -2.50 1.57
N GLU A 46 2.38 -3.45 1.53
CA GLU A 46 1.15 -3.36 0.74
C GLU A 46 0.31 -2.17 1.18
N ILE A 47 0.10 -2.02 2.49
CA ILE A 47 -0.65 -0.91 3.07
C ILE A 47 0.01 0.44 2.74
N TYR A 48 1.34 0.51 2.82
CA TYR A 48 2.09 1.69 2.43
C TYR A 48 1.91 2.03 0.94
N ASP A 49 1.96 1.05 0.05
CA ASP A 49 1.81 1.26 -1.38
C ASP A 49 0.37 1.70 -1.76
N MET A 50 -0.64 1.04 -1.18
CA MET A 50 -2.03 1.25 -1.54
C MET A 50 -2.71 2.44 -0.85
N PHE A 51 -2.37 2.70 0.41
CA PHE A 51 -3.01 3.74 1.23
C PHE A 51 -2.06 4.88 1.63
N GLY A 52 -0.74 4.67 1.56
CA GLY A 52 0.25 5.68 1.96
C GLY A 52 0.45 5.81 3.45
N ILE A 53 0.09 4.78 4.23
CA ILE A 53 0.32 4.77 5.68
C ILE A 53 1.78 4.43 5.96
N ILE A 54 2.44 5.27 6.76
CA ILE A 54 3.87 5.13 7.07
C ILE A 54 4.04 4.33 8.36
N PHE A 55 4.94 3.34 8.33
CA PHE A 55 5.30 2.53 9.49
C PHE A 55 6.72 2.87 9.99
N THR A 56 6.83 3.25 11.25
CA THR A 56 8.11 3.42 11.98
C THR A 56 8.67 2.06 12.40
N ASN A 57 9.99 1.95 12.45
CA ASN A 57 10.74 0.73 12.80
C ASN A 57 10.58 -0.45 11.81
N HIS A 58 10.08 -0.19 10.59
CA HIS A 58 10.04 -1.20 9.53
C HIS A 58 11.42 -1.36 8.87
N PRO A 59 11.91 -2.58 8.60
CA PRO A 59 13.26 -2.81 8.05
C PRO A 59 13.46 -2.34 6.60
N ASP A 60 12.44 -2.46 5.74
CA ASP A 60 12.50 -2.06 4.31
C ASP A 60 11.12 -1.61 3.82
N LEU A 61 10.74 -0.35 4.12
CA LEU A 61 9.45 0.19 3.69
C LEU A 61 9.57 0.77 2.28
N ARG A 62 9.10 0.01 1.29
CA ARG A 62 9.02 0.43 -0.12
C ARG A 62 7.82 -0.21 -0.81
N ARG A 63 7.44 0.39 -1.94
CA ARG A 63 6.36 -0.07 -2.81
C ARG A 63 6.65 -1.47 -3.37
N ILE A 64 5.58 -2.22 -3.63
CA ILE A 64 5.67 -3.62 -4.08
C ILE A 64 4.72 -3.97 -5.21
N LEU A 65 3.56 -3.32 -5.30
CA LEU A 65 2.51 -3.61 -6.28
C LEU A 65 2.47 -2.56 -7.38
N THR A 66 2.72 -1.29 -7.06
CA THR A 66 2.69 -0.22 -8.06
C THR A 66 3.99 -0.13 -8.85
N ASP A 67 3.88 0.45 -10.05
CA ASP A 67 5.04 0.75 -10.88
C ASP A 67 6.01 1.70 -10.15
N TYR A 68 7.31 1.55 -10.43
CA TYR A 68 8.40 2.26 -9.77
C TYR A 68 8.23 3.78 -9.78
N ALA A 69 7.70 4.33 -10.88
CA ALA A 69 7.48 5.76 -11.06
C ALA A 69 6.01 6.17 -10.87
N PHE A 70 5.18 5.31 -10.27
CA PHE A 70 3.79 5.65 -9.98
C PHE A 70 3.73 6.83 -9.01
N GLN A 71 2.72 7.69 -9.11
CA GLN A 71 2.53 8.79 -8.16
C GLN A 71 1.11 8.71 -7.59
N GLY A 72 1.01 8.63 -6.27
CA GLY A 72 -0.25 8.45 -5.55
C GLY A 72 -0.42 7.06 -4.94
N HIS A 73 -1.60 6.87 -4.33
CA HIS A 73 -1.99 5.68 -3.58
C HIS A 73 -3.36 5.21 -4.10
N PRO A 74 -3.43 4.10 -4.86
CA PRO A 74 -4.61 3.75 -5.66
C PRO A 74 -5.90 3.53 -4.87
N LEU A 75 -5.81 3.03 -3.63
CA LEU A 75 -6.99 2.71 -2.81
C LEU A 75 -7.45 3.89 -1.94
N ARG A 76 -6.86 5.07 -2.09
CA ARG A 76 -7.41 6.30 -1.48
C ARG A 76 -8.70 6.69 -2.20
N LYS A 77 -9.68 7.14 -1.43
CA LYS A 77 -10.99 7.55 -1.95
C LYS A 77 -10.92 8.74 -2.91
N ASP A 78 -9.87 9.56 -2.79
CA ASP A 78 -9.65 10.72 -3.64
C ASP A 78 -8.99 10.36 -4.99
N PHE A 79 -8.53 9.12 -5.14
CA PHE A 79 -7.84 8.67 -6.35
C PHE A 79 -8.85 8.24 -7.43
N PRO A 80 -8.72 8.73 -8.68
CA PRO A 80 -9.62 8.36 -9.77
C PRO A 80 -9.43 6.90 -10.18
N LEU A 81 -10.52 6.21 -10.54
CA LEU A 81 -10.51 4.78 -10.88
C LEU A 81 -9.52 4.41 -12.00
N VAL A 82 -9.39 5.27 -13.01
CA VAL A 82 -8.52 5.04 -14.18
C VAL A 82 -7.08 5.49 -13.91
N GLY A 83 -6.85 6.26 -12.83
CA GLY A 83 -5.57 6.89 -12.53
C GLY A 83 -5.33 8.17 -13.35
N TYR A 84 -4.07 8.61 -13.40
CA TYR A 84 -3.66 9.85 -14.07
C TYR A 84 -2.85 9.61 -15.34
N THR A 85 -2.27 8.42 -15.50
CA THR A 85 -1.28 8.15 -16.54
C THR A 85 -1.62 6.87 -17.28
N GLU A 86 -1.55 6.94 -18.60
CA GLU A 86 -1.63 5.80 -19.51
C GLU A 86 -0.26 5.51 -20.12
N VAL A 87 -0.06 4.25 -20.51
CA VAL A 87 1.20 3.77 -21.07
C VAL A 87 0.98 3.37 -22.52
N ARG A 88 1.74 3.93 -23.44
CA ARG A 88 1.67 3.63 -24.87
C ARG A 88 3.07 3.37 -25.45
N TYR A 89 3.16 2.47 -26.42
CA TYR A 89 4.38 2.29 -27.20
C TYR A 89 4.45 3.33 -28.33
N ASP A 90 5.59 4.00 -28.44
CA ASP A 90 5.91 4.92 -29.52
C ASP A 90 6.91 4.25 -30.48
N ASP A 91 6.51 4.09 -31.73
CA ASP A 91 7.30 3.42 -32.76
C ASP A 91 8.45 4.28 -33.29
N GLU A 92 8.33 5.61 -33.25
CA GLU A 92 9.40 6.53 -33.65
C GLU A 92 10.55 6.49 -32.64
N LEU A 93 10.20 6.52 -31.36
CA LEU A 93 11.17 6.51 -30.26
C LEU A 93 11.58 5.09 -29.83
N LYS A 94 10.91 4.05 -30.34
CA LYS A 94 11.04 2.63 -29.95
C LYS A 94 11.03 2.43 -28.44
N LYS A 95 10.19 3.19 -27.73
CA LYS A 95 10.14 3.24 -26.27
C LYS A 95 8.71 3.31 -25.77
N ILE A 96 8.54 2.90 -24.52
CA ILE A 96 7.28 3.01 -23.79
C ILE A 96 7.19 4.44 -23.21
N ILE A 97 6.14 5.17 -23.56
CA ILE A 97 5.86 6.53 -23.12
C ILE A 97 4.67 6.54 -22.17
N LYS A 98 4.75 7.40 -21.15
CA LYS A 98 3.71 7.64 -20.16
C LYS A 98 3.05 8.98 -20.44
N ASN A 99 1.77 8.98 -20.81
CA ASN A 99 1.01 10.19 -21.09
C ASN A 99 -0.10 10.39 -20.05
N THR A 100 -0.49 11.65 -19.81
CA THR A 100 -1.69 11.92 -19.01
C THR A 100 -2.92 11.44 -19.75
N ILE A 101 -3.82 10.74 -19.03
CA ILE A 101 -5.07 10.21 -19.60
C ILE A 101 -5.90 11.38 -20.14
N LYS A 102 -6.36 11.24 -21.38
CA LYS A 102 -7.33 12.13 -22.01
C LYS A 102 -8.62 11.34 -22.24
N PHE A 103 -9.72 11.83 -21.69
CA PHE A 103 -11.06 11.29 -21.96
C PHE A 103 -11.64 11.90 -23.24
#